data_AF-A0A7C6AZI8-F1
#
_entry.id   AF-A0A7C6AZI8-F1
#
_cell.length_a   1.000
_cell.length_b   1.000
_cell.length_c   1.000
_cell.angle_alpha   90.00
_cell.angle_beta   90.00
_cell.angle_gamma   90.00
#
_symmetry.space_group_name_H-M   'P 1'
#
loop_
_entity.id
_entity.type
_entity.pdbx_description
1 polymer ?
#
loop_
_entity_poly.entity_id
_entity_poly.type
_entity_poly.pdbx_seq_one_letter_code
_entity_poly.pdbx_strand_id
1 'polypeptide(L)'
;YELVDLHASPAVLTPLDSPYIKAAEMAVKAAFSAPPVFTREGGSIPIVGLFQERLAADILLLGWGQDDDNTHAPNEKFSLTDFHRGTLASAYLWDFIRKVAKSHET
;
A
#
# COMPACT_ATOMS: atom_id res chain seq x y z
N TYR A 1 -7.20 -16.66 25.32
CA TYR A 1 -7.28 -15.76 24.16
C TYR A 1 -8.60 -16.02 23.45
N GLU A 2 -9.29 -14.97 23.02
CA GLU A 2 -10.51 -15.06 22.23
C GLU A 2 -10.15 -14.91 20.74
N LEU A 3 -10.68 -15.78 19.89
CA LEU A 3 -10.53 -15.69 18.44
C LEU A 3 -11.61 -14.76 17.90
N VAL A 4 -11.21 -13.71 17.19
CA VAL A 4 -12.13 -12.84 16.45
C VAL A 4 -12.08 -13.21 14.98
N ASP A 5 -13.20 -13.64 14.43
CA ASP A 5 -13.34 -13.93 13.00
C ASP A 5 -13.64 -12.64 12.23
N LEU A 6 -12.86 -12.38 11.16
CA LEU A 6 -12.97 -11.19 10.33
C LEU A 6 -13.35 -11.53 8.86
N HIS A 7 -13.74 -12.78 8.56
CA HIS A 7 -14.30 -13.09 7.24
C HIS A 7 -15.58 -12.29 6.97
N ALA A 8 -15.88 -12.07 5.68
CA ALA A 8 -17.00 -11.23 5.23
C ALA A 8 -16.93 -9.76 5.73
N SER A 9 -15.73 -9.26 6.05
CA SER A 9 -15.54 -7.84 6.34
C SER A 9 -15.96 -6.96 5.16
N PRO A 10 -16.54 -5.77 5.42
CA PRO A 10 -16.91 -4.83 4.38
C PRO A 10 -15.73 -4.41 3.49
N ALA A 11 -16.03 -3.98 2.27
CA ALA A 11 -15.04 -3.34 1.40
C ALA A 11 -14.53 -2.03 2.03
N VAL A 12 -13.26 -1.73 1.79
CA VAL A 12 -12.57 -0.54 2.31
C VAL A 12 -12.15 0.37 1.17
N LEU A 13 -12.21 1.68 1.38
CA LEU A 13 -11.70 2.69 0.46
C LEU A 13 -10.75 3.65 1.19
N THR A 14 -9.57 3.85 0.62
CA THR A 14 -8.62 4.88 1.07
C THR A 14 -8.87 6.18 0.30
N PRO A 15 -9.01 7.34 0.97
CA PRO A 15 -9.07 8.64 0.31
C PRO A 15 -7.78 8.97 -0.46
N LEU A 16 -7.91 9.49 -1.69
CA LEU A 16 -6.75 9.82 -2.55
C LEU A 16 -6.20 11.24 -2.31
N ASP A 17 -6.91 12.07 -1.56
CA ASP A 17 -6.53 13.44 -1.21
C ASP A 17 -5.56 13.52 -0.04
N SER A 18 -5.18 12.39 0.57
CA SER A 18 -4.17 12.32 1.61
C SER A 18 -2.79 12.76 1.10
N PRO A 19 -2.04 13.61 1.85
CA PRO A 19 -0.68 13.96 1.48
C PRO A 19 0.26 12.73 1.49
N TYR A 20 -0.09 11.67 2.21
CA TYR A 20 0.67 10.42 2.23
C TYR A 20 0.50 9.61 0.92
N ILE A 21 -0.65 9.73 0.24
CA ILE A 21 -0.85 9.16 -1.11
C ILE A 21 0.10 9.82 -2.10
N LYS A 22 0.23 11.15 -2.04
CA LYS A 22 1.18 11.88 -2.89
C LYS A 22 2.63 11.50 -2.61
N ALA A 23 2.99 11.30 -1.34
CA ALA A 23 4.32 10.80 -0.97
C ALA A 23 4.58 9.40 -1.55
N ALA A 24 3.59 8.51 -1.51
CA ALA A 24 3.68 7.18 -2.12
C ALA A 24 3.79 7.23 -3.64
N GLU A 25 3.03 8.10 -4.32
CA GLU A 25 3.13 8.31 -5.76
C GLU A 25 4.55 8.70 -6.18
N MET A 26 5.16 9.64 -5.44
CA MET A 26 6.55 10.07 -5.68
C MET A 26 7.56 8.94 -5.43
N ALA A 27 7.35 8.15 -4.38
CA ALA A 27 8.21 7.02 -4.03
C ALA A 27 8.19 5.92 -5.11
N VAL A 28 6.99 5.55 -5.58
CA VAL A 28 6.83 4.57 -6.66
C VAL A 28 7.44 5.11 -7.95
N LYS A 29 7.17 6.37 -8.31
CA LYS A 29 7.76 6.98 -9.51
C LYS A 29 9.29 6.99 -9.47
N ALA A 30 9.89 7.25 -8.31
CA ALA A 30 11.35 7.23 -8.16
C ALA A 30 11.95 5.83 -8.35
N ALA A 31 11.28 4.78 -7.88
CA ALA A 31 11.79 3.41 -7.98
C ALA A 31 11.45 2.69 -9.29
N PHE A 32 10.28 2.96 -9.86
CA PHE A 32 9.76 2.30 -11.07
C PHE A 32 9.92 3.14 -12.34
N SER A 33 10.40 4.38 -12.23
CA SER A 33 10.56 5.35 -13.33
C SER A 33 9.24 5.73 -14.03
N ALA A 34 8.09 5.38 -13.45
CA ALA A 34 6.75 5.66 -13.95
C ALA A 34 5.79 5.92 -12.78
N PRO A 35 4.82 6.84 -12.92
CA PRO A 35 3.82 7.03 -11.88
C PRO A 35 2.97 5.76 -11.69
N PRO A 36 2.53 5.46 -10.45
CA PRO A 36 1.59 4.36 -10.23
C PRO A 36 0.23 4.65 -10.85
N VAL A 37 -0.55 3.59 -11.03
CA VAL A 37 -1.99 3.67 -11.30
C VAL A 37 -2.73 3.40 -9.99
N PHE A 38 -3.76 4.20 -9.70
CA PHE A 38 -4.64 3.95 -8.57
C PHE A 38 -5.67 2.88 -8.95
N THR A 39 -5.63 1.74 -8.28
CA THR A 39 -6.52 0.60 -8.53
C THR A 39 -7.38 0.28 -7.30
N ARG A 40 -8.40 -0.54 -7.52
CA ARG A 40 -9.12 -1.26 -6.47
C ARG A 40 -8.83 -2.73 -6.67
N GLU A 41 -8.77 -3.49 -5.58
CA GLU A 41 -8.50 -4.92 -5.60
C GLU A 41 -9.72 -5.73 -5.15
N GLY A 42 -9.88 -6.92 -5.72
CA GLY A 42 -10.93 -7.87 -5.32
C GLY A 42 -10.56 -8.72 -4.10
N GLY A 43 -9.27 -8.75 -3.73
CA GLY A 43 -8.77 -9.40 -2.53
C GLY A 43 -9.26 -8.72 -1.25
N SER A 44 -9.23 -9.44 -0.13
CA SER A 44 -9.66 -8.93 1.18
C SER A 44 -8.51 -8.92 2.17
N ILE A 45 -8.27 -7.77 2.80
CA ILE A 45 -7.34 -7.61 3.92
C ILE A 45 -8.14 -6.98 5.09
N PRO A 46 -8.88 -7.79 5.87
CA PRO A 46 -9.86 -7.29 6.84
C PRO A 46 -9.31 -6.28 7.86
N ILE A 47 -8.04 -6.44 8.25
CA ILE A 47 -7.40 -5.57 9.25
C ILE A 47 -7.30 -4.10 8.80
N VAL A 48 -7.36 -3.82 7.49
CA VAL A 48 -7.33 -2.45 6.95
C VAL A 48 -8.51 -1.63 7.49
N GLY A 49 -9.73 -2.18 7.45
CA GLY A 49 -10.91 -1.50 7.96
C GLY A 49 -10.84 -1.29 9.47
N LEU A 50 -10.33 -2.29 10.20
CA LEU A 50 -10.12 -2.17 11.64
C LEU A 50 -9.09 -1.07 11.98
N PHE A 51 -8.00 -0.95 11.22
CA PHE A 51 -7.02 0.10 11.44
C PHE A 51 -7.58 1.49 11.15
N GLN A 52 -8.38 1.66 10.09
CA GLN A 52 -9.08 2.93 9.84
C GLN A 52 -9.98 3.32 11.01
N GLU A 53 -10.79 2.39 11.53
CA GLU A 53 -11.70 2.63 12.65
C GLU A 53 -10.94 2.94 13.96
N ARG A 54 -9.91 2.15 14.28
CA ARG A 54 -9.28 2.19 15.61
C ARG A 54 -8.12 3.18 15.73
N LEU A 55 -7.40 3.43 14.64
CA LEU A 55 -6.23 4.32 14.64
C LEU A 55 -6.55 5.71 14.10
N ALA A 56 -7.71 5.89 13.45
CA ALA A 56 -8.08 7.13 12.77
C ALA A 56 -6.94 7.65 11.85
N ALA A 57 -6.29 6.73 11.14
CA ALA A 57 -5.13 6.99 10.31
C ALA A 57 -5.39 6.63 8.85
N ASP A 58 -4.75 7.36 7.94
CA ASP A 58 -4.73 7.02 6.53
C ASP A 58 -3.99 5.70 6.31
N ILE A 59 -4.56 4.81 5.49
CA ILE A 59 -3.97 3.51 5.18
C ILE A 59 -3.49 3.47 3.73
N LEU A 60 -2.19 3.26 3.54
CA LEU A 60 -1.58 3.02 2.24
C LEU A 60 -1.52 1.51 1.96
N LEU A 61 -2.07 1.10 0.82
CA LEU A 61 -1.86 -0.23 0.26
C LEU A 61 -0.97 -0.09 -0.98
N LEU A 62 0.21 -0.71 -0.92
CA LEU A 62 1.21 -0.69 -1.98
C LEU A 62 1.50 -2.13 -2.40
N GLY A 63 1.07 -2.47 -3.61
CA GLY A 63 1.28 -3.79 -4.21
C GLY A 63 2.42 -3.77 -5.22
N TRP A 64 3.25 -4.81 -5.18
CA TRP A 64 4.39 -4.98 -6.09
C TRP A 64 4.25 -6.21 -7.00
N GLY A 65 3.24 -7.04 -6.74
CA GLY A 65 2.99 -8.25 -7.52
C GLY A 65 2.44 -7.94 -8.90
N GLN A 66 2.66 -8.88 -9.82
CA GLN A 66 2.12 -8.85 -11.17
C GLN A 66 0.82 -9.67 -11.23
N ASP A 67 0.01 -9.44 -12.26
CA ASP A 67 -1.25 -10.15 -12.49
C ASP A 67 -1.07 -11.65 -12.72
N ASP A 68 0.13 -12.07 -13.13
CA ASP A 68 0.52 -13.45 -13.39
C ASP A 68 1.36 -14.10 -12.27
N ASP A 69 1.43 -13.47 -11.08
CA ASP A 69 2.15 -14.02 -9.93
C ASP A 69 1.45 -15.23 -9.30
N ASN A 70 0.19 -15.51 -9.68
CA ASN A 70 -0.55 -16.70 -9.26
C ASN A 70 -0.66 -16.87 -7.73
N THR A 71 -0.89 -15.77 -7.00
CA THR A 71 -1.08 -15.80 -5.55
C THR A 71 -2.13 -16.85 -5.16
N HIS A 72 -1.75 -17.79 -4.30
CA HIS A 72 -2.56 -18.93 -3.85
C HIS A 72 -2.83 -20.01 -4.92
N ALA A 73 -2.08 -20.04 -6.01
CA ALA A 73 -2.20 -21.04 -7.07
C ALA A 73 -0.83 -21.71 -7.40
N PRO A 74 -0.82 -22.85 -8.13
CA PRO A 74 0.43 -23.49 -8.50
C PRO A 74 1.34 -22.57 -9.32
N ASN A 75 2.66 -22.76 -9.15
CA ASN A 75 3.68 -21.91 -9.76
C ASN A 75 3.55 -20.41 -9.37
N GLU A 76 3.12 -20.14 -8.13
CA GLU A 76 3.22 -18.82 -7.53
C GLU A 76 4.66 -18.30 -7.67
N LYS A 77 4.80 -17.07 -8.14
CA LYS A 77 6.10 -16.44 -8.37
C LYS A 77 6.08 -14.98 -7.94
N PHE A 78 7.26 -14.37 -7.99
CA PHE A 78 7.40 -12.95 -7.79
C PHE A 78 8.58 -12.43 -8.63
N SER A 79 8.40 -11.28 -9.27
CA SER A 79 9.43 -10.63 -10.07
C SER A 79 10.60 -10.15 -9.20
N LEU A 80 11.80 -10.67 -9.43
CA LEU A 80 13.01 -10.19 -8.72
C LEU A 80 13.30 -8.71 -9.03
N THR A 81 12.98 -8.26 -10.24
CA THR A 81 13.10 -6.84 -10.58
C THR A 81 12.17 -6.00 -9.71
N ASP A 82 10.91 -6.42 -9.53
CA ASP A 82 9.95 -5.67 -8.71
C ASP A 82 10.19 -5.86 -7.21
N PHE A 83 10.87 -6.93 -6.79
CA PHE A 83 11.40 -7.05 -5.43
C PHE A 83 12.39 -5.94 -5.11
N HIS A 84 13.35 -5.71 -6.01
CA HIS A 84 14.32 -4.63 -5.86
C HIS A 84 13.67 -3.24 -5.97
N ARG A 85 12.76 -3.04 -6.94
CA ARG A 85 12.04 -1.77 -7.08
C ARG A 85 11.13 -1.49 -5.88
N GLY A 86 10.40 -2.48 -5.38
CA GLY A 86 9.55 -2.37 -4.19
C GLY A 86 10.35 -2.05 -2.92
N THR A 87 11.55 -2.63 -2.80
CA THR A 87 12.51 -2.27 -1.72
C THR A 87 12.91 -0.80 -1.81
N LEU A 88 13.29 -0.32 -3.00
CA LEU A 88 13.63 1.08 -3.23
C LEU A 88 12.44 2.02 -3.00
N ALA A 89 11.25 1.65 -3.48
CA ALA A 89 10.02 2.42 -3.26
C ALA A 89 9.71 2.56 -1.77
N SER A 90 9.87 1.48 -1.00
CA SER A 90 9.68 1.47 0.45
C SER A 90 10.68 2.39 1.17
N ALA A 91 11.94 2.42 0.72
CA ALA A 91 12.94 3.35 1.26
C ALA A 91 12.61 4.81 0.90
N TYR A 92 12.29 5.08 -0.37
CA TYR A 92 11.91 6.42 -0.82
C TYR A 92 10.65 6.94 -0.13
N LEU A 93 9.70 6.06 0.21
CA LEU A 93 8.47 6.44 0.90
C LEU A 93 8.77 7.18 2.20
N TRP A 94 9.68 6.66 3.04
CA TRP A 94 10.08 7.35 4.27
C TRP A 94 10.68 8.73 4.02
N ASP A 95 11.47 8.85 2.94
CA ASP A 95 12.08 10.09 2.50
C ASP A 95 11.08 11.14 1.99
N PHE A 96 9.94 10.70 1.44
CA PHE A 96 8.87 11.60 1.04
C PHE A 96 7.89 11.90 2.18
N ILE A 97 7.57 10.92 3.02
CA ILE A 97 6.73 11.12 4.22
C ILE A 97 7.33 12.15 5.15
N ARG A 98 8.66 12.13 5.39
CA ARG A 98 9.30 13.14 6.25
C ARG A 98 9.13 14.58 5.74
N LYS A 99 8.91 14.78 4.43
CA LYS A 99 8.68 16.11 3.84
C LYS A 99 7.25 16.59 4.09
N VAL A 100 6.29 15.66 4.14
CA VAL A 100 4.90 15.93 4.54
C VAL A 100 4.83 16.32 6.02
N ALA A 101 5.52 15.60 6.90
CA ALA A 101 5.52 15.90 8.33
C ALA A 101 5.99 17.34 8.63
N LYS A 102 7.05 17.80 7.94
CA LYS A 102 7.59 19.16 8.12
C LYS A 102 6.65 20.28 7.68
N SER A 103 5.72 20.04 6.76
CA SER A 103 4.74 21.06 6.34
C SER A 103 3.57 21.24 7.32
N HIS A 104 3.43 20.36 8.31
CA HIS A 104 2.41 20.48 9.35
C HIS A 104 2.92 21.13 10.66
N GLU A 105 4.23 21.36 10.78
CA GLU A 105 4.87 22.01 11.95
C GLU A 105 5.07 23.52 11.77
N THR A 106 4.71 24.08 10.61
CA THR A 106 4.75 25.52 10.28
C THR A 106 3.35 26.07 10.04
#